data_AF-A0A7S1XXK6-F1
#
_entry.id   AF-A0A7S1XXK6-F1
#
_cell.length_a   1.000
_cell.length_b   1.000
_cell.length_c   1.000
_cell.angle_alpha   90.00
_cell.angle_beta   90.00
_cell.angle_gamma   90.00
#
_symmetry.space_group_name_H-M   'P 1'
#
loop_
_entity.id
_entity.type
_entity.pdbx_description
1 polymer ?
#
loop_
_entity_poly.entity_id
_entity_poly.type
_entity_poly.pdbx_seq_one_letter_code
_entity_poly.pdbx_strand_id
1 'polypeptide(L)'
;WHADSGLQEGSSIAVYHRTHGAPGSKDWRIALKNSTDAGVPGLVIPTASGALYHLLHDFNDKYQHAVLSGHSRRFSSTHRVAKLGSNVFSDVAHRCRLFLEGRGSGGGGGAAGGGVDKKKKK
;
A
#
# COMPACT_ATOMS: atom_id res chain seq x y z
N TRP A 1 -13.72 0.07 -1.94
CA TRP A 1 -13.39 0.99 -0.82
C TRP A 1 -12.09 0.54 -0.22
N HIS A 2 -11.14 1.45 -0.04
CA HIS A 2 -9.86 1.15 0.59
C HIS A 2 -9.20 2.42 1.14
N ALA A 3 -8.23 2.22 2.02
CA ALA A 3 -7.17 3.17 2.32
C ALA A 3 -5.87 2.63 1.70
N ASP A 4 -5.00 3.52 1.23
CA ASP A 4 -3.71 3.15 0.69
C ASP A 4 -2.79 2.62 1.79
N SER A 5 -2.15 1.48 1.56
CA SER A 5 -1.19 0.88 2.48
C SER A 5 0.26 1.24 2.12
N GLY A 6 1.17 1.05 3.08
CA GLY A 6 2.61 1.24 2.85
C GLY A 6 3.03 2.70 2.67
N LEU A 7 2.22 3.65 3.13
CA LEU A 7 2.53 5.08 3.08
C LEU A 7 3.30 5.53 4.33
N GLN A 8 4.15 6.54 4.14
CA GLN A 8 4.72 7.29 5.26
C GLN A 8 3.59 7.99 6.03
N GLU A 9 3.66 7.98 7.35
CA GLU A 9 2.65 8.62 8.22
C GLU A 9 2.50 10.11 7.88
N GLY A 10 1.24 10.57 7.78
CA GLY A 10 0.90 11.96 7.44
C GLY A 10 1.27 12.40 6.02
N SER A 11 1.72 11.47 5.16
CA SER A 11 2.07 11.80 3.78
C SER A 11 0.85 11.97 2.89
N SER A 12 0.95 12.90 1.94
CA SER A 12 -0.12 13.15 0.97
C SER A 12 -0.01 12.22 -0.25
N ILE A 13 -1.15 11.95 -0.87
CA ILE A 13 -1.26 11.22 -2.14
C ILE A 13 -1.74 12.20 -3.22
N ALA A 14 -1.07 12.23 -4.37
CA ALA A 14 -1.49 13.04 -5.51
C ALA A 14 -1.85 12.14 -6.68
N VAL A 15 -2.99 12.38 -7.32
CA VAL A 15 -3.48 11.54 -8.41
C VAL A 15 -3.82 12.39 -9.62
N TYR A 16 -3.02 12.25 -10.66
CA TYR A 16 -3.36 12.70 -12.00
C TYR A 16 -4.10 11.59 -12.73
N HIS A 17 -5.14 11.91 -13.49
CA HIS A 17 -5.77 10.91 -14.34
C HIS A 17 -6.08 11.45 -15.73
N ARG A 18 -6.07 10.53 -16.71
CA ARG A 18 -6.36 10.80 -18.11
C ARG A 18 -7.46 9.86 -18.57
N THR A 19 -8.53 10.41 -19.11
CA THR A 19 -9.64 9.64 -19.70
C THR A 19 -9.69 9.87 -21.21
N HIS A 20 -10.21 8.87 -21.95
CA HIS A 20 -10.38 8.90 -23.40
C HIS A 20 -11.86 8.96 -23.82
N GLY A 21 -12.70 9.57 -22.98
CA GLY A 21 -14.11 9.82 -23.31
C GLY A 21 -14.28 11.03 -24.24
N ALA A 22 -15.54 11.36 -24.55
CA ALA A 22 -15.86 12.58 -25.27
C ALA A 22 -15.30 13.82 -24.54
N PRO A 23 -14.92 14.90 -25.25
CA PRO A 23 -14.51 16.15 -24.63
C PRO A 23 -15.53 16.61 -23.59
N GLY A 24 -15.06 16.95 -22.39
CA GLY A 24 -15.94 17.36 -21.28
C GLY A 24 -16.63 16.21 -20.52
N SER A 25 -16.44 14.94 -20.92
CA SER A 25 -16.93 13.79 -20.16
C SER A 25 -16.36 13.78 -18.73
N LYS A 26 -17.24 13.51 -17.76
CA LYS A 26 -16.91 13.29 -16.34
C LYS A 26 -17.53 11.99 -15.82
N ASP A 27 -17.57 10.97 -16.67
CA ASP A 27 -18.15 9.66 -16.38
C ASP A 27 -17.39 8.90 -15.28
N TRP A 28 -16.06 9.05 -15.26
CA TRP A 28 -15.19 8.58 -14.18
C TRP A 28 -15.30 9.47 -12.93
N ARG A 29 -15.44 8.82 -11.77
CA ARG A 29 -15.70 9.48 -10.49
C ARG A 29 -14.82 8.92 -9.38
N ILE A 30 -14.53 9.73 -8.38
CA ILE A 30 -13.88 9.32 -7.14
C ILE A 30 -14.92 9.36 -6.03
N ALA A 31 -15.08 8.25 -5.32
CA ALA A 31 -15.95 8.17 -4.17
C ALA A 31 -15.12 8.22 -2.90
N LEU A 32 -15.56 8.99 -1.91
CA LEU A 32 -14.94 9.17 -0.60
C LEU A 32 -15.97 8.86 0.49
N LYS A 33 -15.55 8.22 1.57
CA LYS A 33 -16.39 8.03 2.75
C LYS A 33 -15.57 7.98 4.04
N ASN A 34 -16.19 8.27 5.18
CA ASN A 34 -15.54 8.07 6.48
C ASN A 34 -15.27 6.57 6.71
N SER A 35 -14.11 6.23 7.28
CA SER A 35 -13.70 4.85 7.49
C SER A 35 -14.52 4.13 8.57
N THR A 36 -15.00 4.85 9.58
CA THR A 36 -15.61 4.28 10.79
C THR A 36 -17.05 4.71 11.01
N ASP A 37 -17.45 5.87 10.49
CA ASP A 37 -18.79 6.42 10.69
C ASP A 37 -19.64 6.26 9.42
N ALA A 38 -20.58 5.32 9.47
CA ALA A 38 -21.53 5.06 8.39
C ALA A 38 -22.68 6.10 8.31
N GLY A 39 -22.85 6.92 9.36
CA GLY A 39 -23.84 8.01 9.39
C GLY A 39 -23.41 9.23 8.58
N VAL A 40 -22.10 9.40 8.32
CA VAL A 40 -21.58 10.46 7.46
C VAL A 40 -21.82 10.11 5.99
N PRO A 41 -22.58 10.93 5.23
CA PRO A 41 -22.81 10.67 3.82
C PRO A 41 -21.51 10.63 3.01
N GLY A 42 -21.40 9.67 2.10
CA GLY A 42 -20.28 9.59 1.17
C GLY A 42 -20.33 10.73 0.13
N LEU A 43 -19.16 11.10 -0.39
CA LEU A 43 -19.02 12.08 -1.46
C LEU A 43 -18.63 11.39 -2.77
N VAL A 44 -19.23 11.81 -3.88
CA VAL A 44 -18.87 11.37 -5.23
C VAL A 44 -18.45 12.57 -6.06
N ILE A 45 -17.20 12.58 -6.51
CA ILE A 45 -16.59 13.69 -7.23
C ILE A 45 -16.40 13.28 -8.70
N PRO A 46 -17.08 13.95 -9.65
CA PRO A 46 -16.85 13.75 -11.08
C PRO A 46 -15.50 14.29 -11.51
N THR A 47 -14.76 13.52 -12.31
CA THR A 47 -13.38 13.83 -12.68
C THR A 47 -13.22 13.96 -14.19
N ALA A 48 -12.78 15.13 -14.64
CA ALA A 48 -12.54 15.42 -16.06
C ALA A 48 -11.15 14.94 -16.48
N SER A 49 -10.97 14.59 -17.77
CA SER A 49 -9.65 14.21 -18.28
C SER A 49 -8.60 15.28 -17.98
N GLY A 50 -7.47 14.87 -17.38
CA GLY A 50 -6.40 15.78 -16.98
C GLY A 50 -6.58 16.39 -15.58
N ALA A 51 -7.62 16.03 -14.83
CA ALA A 51 -7.78 16.50 -13.47
C ALA A 51 -6.68 15.93 -12.54
N LEU A 52 -6.36 16.72 -11.51
CA LEU A 52 -5.45 16.37 -10.43
C LEU A 52 -6.22 16.51 -9.12
N TYR A 53 -6.16 15.50 -8.26
CA TYR A 53 -6.70 15.57 -6.91
C TYR A 53 -5.67 15.10 -5.88
N HIS A 54 -5.81 15.61 -4.65
CA HIS A 54 -4.90 15.34 -3.55
C HIS A 54 -5.67 14.80 -2.35
N LEU A 55 -5.14 13.74 -1.74
CA LEU A 55 -5.56 13.27 -0.42
C LEU A 55 -4.48 13.72 0.56
N LEU A 56 -4.83 14.69 1.41
CA LEU A 56 -3.85 15.42 2.21
C LEU A 56 -3.72 14.84 3.61
N HIS A 57 -2.50 14.84 4.12
CA HIS A 57 -2.18 14.51 5.52
C HIS A 57 -2.79 13.16 5.97
N ASP A 58 -3.63 13.18 7.00
CA ASP A 58 -4.27 12.02 7.63
C ASP A 58 -5.57 11.59 6.93
N PHE A 59 -5.89 12.16 5.76
CA PHE A 59 -7.08 11.80 5.01
C PHE A 59 -7.14 10.29 4.78
N ASN A 60 -6.02 9.69 4.37
CA ASN A 60 -5.95 8.26 4.07
C ASN A 60 -6.15 7.37 5.30
N ASP A 61 -5.89 7.89 6.50
CA ASP A 61 -6.08 7.15 7.76
C ASP A 61 -7.55 7.23 8.21
N LYS A 62 -8.20 8.38 8.00
CA LYS A 62 -9.57 8.67 8.46
C LYS A 62 -10.68 8.31 7.46
N TYR A 63 -10.35 8.24 6.18
CA TYR A 63 -11.31 8.06 5.10
C TYR A 63 -10.91 6.93 4.16
N GLN A 64 -11.92 6.30 3.56
CA GLN A 64 -11.74 5.35 2.47
C GLN A 64 -12.11 6.02 1.15
N HIS A 65 -11.46 5.57 0.08
CA HIS A 65 -11.76 6.00 -1.27
C HIS A 65 -11.98 4.82 -2.22
N ALA A 66 -12.66 5.10 -3.32
CA ALA A 66 -12.88 4.17 -4.42
C ALA A 66 -12.90 4.93 -5.75
N VAL A 67 -12.49 4.26 -6.83
CA VAL A 67 -12.69 4.74 -8.19
C VAL A 67 -13.98 4.12 -8.70
N LEU A 68 -14.92 4.97 -9.12
CA LEU A 68 -16.13 4.54 -9.81
C LEU A 68 -15.87 4.58 -11.32
N SER A 69 -16.09 3.45 -11.99
CA SER A 69 -15.80 3.30 -13.40
C SER A 69 -16.74 4.13 -14.27
N GLY A 70 -16.16 4.81 -15.26
CA GLY A 70 -16.89 5.33 -16.40
C GLY A 70 -17.01 4.28 -17.51
N HIS A 71 -17.35 4.72 -18.71
CA HIS A 71 -17.46 3.88 -19.91
C HIS A 71 -16.22 3.99 -20.80
N SER A 72 -15.45 5.08 -20.70
CA SER A 72 -14.23 5.26 -21.49
C SER A 72 -13.03 4.54 -20.87
N ARG A 73 -11.94 4.35 -21.63
CA ARG A 73 -10.63 4.02 -21.04
C ARG A 73 -10.15 5.14 -20.11
N ARG A 74 -9.46 4.76 -19.02
CA ARG A 74 -8.83 5.67 -18.04
C ARG A 74 -7.46 5.14 -17.64
N PHE A 75 -6.51 6.06 -17.54
CA PHE A 75 -5.22 5.87 -16.89
C PHE A 75 -5.10 6.84 -15.71
N SER A 76 -4.31 6.48 -14.71
CA SER A 76 -3.97 7.38 -13.61
C SER A 76 -2.53 7.19 -13.16
N SER A 77 -1.89 8.27 -12.74
CA SER A 77 -0.63 8.26 -12.02
C SER A 77 -0.89 8.64 -10.58
N THR A 78 -0.66 7.71 -9.66
CA THR A 78 -0.90 7.88 -8.22
C THR A 78 0.45 8.03 -7.53
N HIS A 79 0.85 9.27 -7.26
CA HIS A 79 2.10 9.61 -6.60
C HIS A 79 1.94 9.47 -5.08
N ARG A 80 2.88 8.75 -4.47
CA ARG A 80 2.83 8.33 -3.06
C ARG A 80 4.20 8.51 -2.42
N VAL A 81 4.22 8.81 -1.13
CA VAL A 81 5.45 8.68 -0.32
C VAL A 81 5.40 7.32 0.35
N ALA A 82 6.11 6.35 -0.23
CA ALA A 82 6.21 5.02 0.34
C ALA A 82 6.95 5.08 1.68
N LYS A 83 6.48 4.31 2.66
CA LYS A 83 7.19 4.12 3.92
C LYS A 83 8.53 3.45 3.64
N LEU A 84 9.60 4.22 3.77
CA LEU A 84 10.95 3.69 3.67
C LEU A 84 11.28 2.95 4.98
N GLY A 85 11.83 1.76 4.83
CA GLY A 85 12.16 0.83 5.92
C GLY A 85 12.78 -0.42 5.29
N SER A 86 12.75 -1.56 5.99
CA SER A 86 13.43 -2.82 5.64
C SER A 86 13.06 -3.47 4.29
N ASN A 87 12.30 -2.77 3.46
CA ASN A 87 11.78 -3.21 2.16
C ASN A 87 12.46 -2.52 0.97
N VAL A 88 13.47 -1.65 1.18
CA VAL A 88 14.33 -1.19 0.09
C VAL A 88 15.41 -2.23 -0.20
N PHE A 89 15.88 -2.28 -1.45
CA PHE A 89 16.86 -3.28 -1.89
C PHE A 89 18.13 -3.29 -1.01
N SER A 90 18.64 -2.12 -0.64
CA SER A 90 19.80 -1.99 0.24
C SER A 90 19.62 -2.73 1.56
N ASP A 91 18.43 -2.61 2.16
CA ASP A 91 18.12 -3.17 3.47
C ASP A 91 17.93 -4.69 3.37
N VAL A 92 17.24 -5.15 2.32
CA VAL A 92 17.08 -6.59 2.04
C VAL A 92 18.45 -7.21 1.77
N ALA A 93 19.25 -6.62 0.90
CA ALA A 93 20.58 -7.10 0.56
C ALA A 93 21.51 -7.11 1.78
N HIS A 94 21.43 -6.10 2.65
CA HIS A 94 22.20 -6.07 3.89
C HIS A 94 21.79 -7.19 4.84
N ARG A 95 20.50 -7.42 5.06
CA ARG A 95 20.00 -8.54 5.90
C ARG A 95 20.44 -9.90 5.35
N CYS A 96 20.42 -10.08 4.03
CA CYS A 96 20.93 -11.30 3.40
C CYS A 96 22.44 -11.48 3.65
N ARG A 97 23.24 -10.43 3.52
CA ARG A 97 24.69 -10.50 3.82
C ARG A 97 24.96 -10.88 5.26
N LEU A 98 24.31 -10.21 6.22
CA LEU A 98 24.45 -10.54 7.65
C LEU A 98 24.13 -12.01 7.95
N PHE A 99 23.10 -12.56 7.31
CA PHE A 99 22.73 -13.96 7.47
C PHE A 99 23.76 -14.92 6.87
N LEU A 100 24.29 -14.61 5.68
CA LEU A 100 25.30 -15.45 5.02
C LEU A 100 26.64 -15.40 5.76
N GLU A 101 27.05 -14.22 6.25
CA GLU A 101 28.28 -14.02 7.02
C GLU A 101 28.19 -14.68 8.41
N GLY A 102 27.04 -14.55 9.09
CA GLY A 102 26.77 -15.21 10.38
C GLY A 102 26.67 -16.74 10.30
N ARG A 103 26.49 -17.31 9.10
CA ARG A 103 26.60 -18.76 8.83
C ARG A 103 28.02 -19.20 8.43
N GLY A 104 28.90 -18.26 8.11
CA GLY A 104 30.29 -18.52 7.71
C GLY A 104 31.28 -18.65 8.87
N SER A 105 30.90 -18.29 10.10
CA SER A 105 31.74 -18.39 11.30
C SER A 105 31.50 -19.65 12.15
N GLY A 106 30.57 -20.52 11.75
CA GLY A 106 30.30 -21.81 12.38
C GLY A 106 30.53 -22.92 11.38
N GLY A 107 31.64 -23.65 11.54
CA GLY A 107 32.15 -24.63 10.58
C GLY A 107 31.13 -25.66 10.11
N GLY A 108 31.35 -26.13 8.88
CA GLY A 108 30.76 -27.37 8.40
C GLY A 108 31.08 -28.52 9.35
N GLY A 109 30.04 -29.15 9.87
CA GLY A 109 30.12 -30.35 10.69
C GLY A 109 28.74 -30.95 10.78
N GLY A 110 28.43 -31.86 9.85
CA GLY A 110 27.23 -32.69 9.98
C GLY A 110 27.40 -33.69 11.12
N ALA A 111 26.32 -33.96 11.86
CA ALA A 111 26.05 -35.28 12.41
C ALA A 111 24.58 -35.38 12.83
N ALA A 112 23.99 -36.51 12.46
CA ALA A 112 22.66 -36.98 12.80
C ALA A 112 22.49 -37.22 14.31
N GLY A 113 21.24 -37.31 14.78
CA GLY A 113 20.95 -37.92 16.08
C GLY A 113 19.60 -37.52 16.65
N GLY A 114 18.59 -38.37 16.47
CA GLY A 114 17.29 -38.23 17.10
C GLY A 114 17.34 -38.40 18.63
N GLY A 115 16.32 -37.87 19.29
CA GLY A 115 16.09 -38.05 20.72
C GLY A 115 14.81 -37.35 21.15
N VAL A 116 13.69 -38.06 21.06
CA VAL A 116 12.44 -37.69 21.73
C VAL A 116 12.66 -37.87 23.23
N ASP A 117 12.36 -36.86 24.04
CA ASP A 117 12.24 -37.07 25.49
C ASP A 117 10.95 -36.46 26.06
N LYS A 118 10.06 -37.37 26.47
CA LYS A 118 8.84 -37.13 27.25
C LYS A 118 9.23 -37.08 28.73
N LYS A 119 8.91 -36.00 29.45
CA LYS A 119 8.71 -36.00 30.92
C LYS A 119 7.61 -34.98 31.24
N LYS A 120 6.35 -35.36 31.47
CA LYS A 120 5.72 -36.02 32.64
C LYS A 120 5.98 -35.28 33.98
N LYS A 121 4.89 -34.63 34.44
CA LYS A 121 4.41 -34.39 35.82
C LYS A 121 5.42 -34.02 36.92
N LYS A 122 5.16 -32.88 37.57
CA LYS A 122 4.73 -32.87 38.97
C LYS A 122 3.44 -32.07 39.08
#